data_AF-A0AAT9HRB7-F1
#
_entry.id   AF-A0AAT9HRB7-F1
#
_cell.length_a   1.000
_cell.length_b   1.000
_cell.length_c   1.000
_cell.angle_alpha   90.00
_cell.angle_beta   90.00
_cell.angle_gamma   90.00
#
_symmetry.space_group_name_H-M   'P 1'
#
loop_
_entity.id
_entity.type
_entity.pdbx_description
1 polymer ?
#
loop_
_entity_poly.entity_id
_entity_poly.type
_entity_poly.pdbx_seq_one_letter_code
_entity_poly.pdbx_strand_id
1 'polypeptide(L)'
;MHTLASYALASFGSKEQRAEHLPAMLGGGLLGAYCLSEPASGSDAASLRTKAVRDGDHWVITGTKAWITHGGVADFYTGHGTHRRGGPARHQRVPRAR
;
A
#
# COMPACT_ATOMS: atom_id res chain seq x y z
N MET A 1 -12.78 1.39 8.38
CA MET A 1 -11.59 1.76 7.58
C MET A 1 -10.32 1.67 8.38
N HIS A 2 -10.18 2.42 9.49
CA HIS A 2 -9.06 2.24 10.43
C HIS A 2 -8.89 0.77 10.86
N THR A 3 -9.99 0.11 11.26
CA THR A 3 -9.97 -1.31 11.65
C THR A 3 -9.56 -2.26 10.51
N LEU A 4 -9.84 -1.94 9.25
CA LEU A 4 -9.39 -2.75 8.11
C LEU A 4 -7.88 -2.61 7.90
N ALA A 5 -7.35 -1.40 8.10
CA ALA A 5 -5.92 -1.14 8.00
C ALA A 5 -5.15 -1.85 9.13
N SER A 6 -5.61 -1.72 10.38
CA SER A 6 -4.97 -2.39 11.52
C SER A 6 -5.13 -3.91 11.48
N TYR A 7 -6.28 -4.42 11.01
CA TYR A 7 -6.48 -5.85 10.81
C TYR A 7 -5.48 -6.44 9.82
N ALA A 8 -5.24 -5.78 8.68
CA ALA A 8 -4.25 -6.27 7.71
C ALA A 8 -2.86 -6.40 8.32
N LEU A 9 -2.42 -5.42 9.12
CA LEU A 9 -1.15 -5.49 9.83
C LEU A 9 -1.15 -6.59 10.90
N ALA A 10 -2.22 -6.70 11.69
CA ALA A 10 -2.35 -7.71 12.74
C ALA A 10 -2.37 -9.14 12.20
N SER A 11 -2.98 -9.37 11.05
CA SER A 11 -3.06 -10.69 10.42
C SER A 11 -1.80 -11.05 9.66
N PHE A 12 -1.22 -10.11 8.89
CA PHE A 12 -0.22 -10.43 7.88
C PHE A 12 1.15 -9.76 8.08
N GLY A 13 1.27 -8.77 8.96
CA GLY A 13 2.56 -8.12 9.26
C GLY A 13 3.54 -9.08 9.94
N SER A 14 4.84 -8.77 9.87
CA SER A 14 5.85 -9.46 10.68
C SER A 14 5.67 -9.17 12.18
N LYS A 15 6.36 -9.91 13.04
CA LYS A 15 6.33 -9.65 14.49
C LYS A 15 6.81 -8.23 14.81
N GLU A 16 7.85 -7.79 14.11
CA GLU A 16 8.48 -6.49 14.25
C GLU A 16 7.52 -5.37 13.81
N GLN A 17 6.91 -5.49 12.62
CA GLN A 17 5.94 -4.50 12.13
C GLN A 17 4.71 -4.39 13.05
N ARG A 18 4.24 -5.52 13.59
CA ARG A 18 3.13 -5.53 14.56
C ARG A 18 3.52 -4.82 15.85
N ALA A 19 4.68 -5.13 16.41
CA ALA A 19 5.17 -4.52 17.65
C ALA A 19 5.39 -3.01 17.49
N GLU A 20 5.86 -2.57 16.32
CA GLU A 20 6.13 -1.17 16.03
C GLU A 20 4.85 -0.32 15.91
N HIS A 21 3.85 -0.79 15.16
CA HIS A 21 2.71 0.08 14.80
C HIS A 21 1.39 -0.25 15.49
N LEU A 22 1.09 -1.52 15.81
CA LEU A 22 -0.24 -1.87 16.36
C LEU A 22 -0.57 -1.17 17.68
N PRO A 23 0.36 -1.04 18.66
CA PRO A 23 0.04 -0.34 19.89
C PRO A 23 -0.44 1.10 19.64
N ALA A 24 0.21 1.81 18.72
CA ALA A 24 -0.17 3.18 18.38
C ALA A 24 -1.45 3.24 17.53
N MET A 25 -1.67 2.31 16.61
CA MET A 25 -2.94 2.23 15.85
C MET A 25 -4.13 1.97 16.80
N LEU A 26 -4.01 0.99 17.69
CA LEU A 26 -5.09 0.61 18.62
C LEU A 26 -5.27 1.62 19.76
N GLY A 27 -4.20 2.32 20.16
CA GLY A 27 -4.22 3.40 21.15
C GLY A 27 -4.66 4.76 20.60
N GLY A 28 -4.95 4.86 19.29
CA GLY A 28 -5.40 6.10 18.66
C GLY A 28 -4.30 7.10 18.30
N GLY A 29 -3.03 6.72 18.42
CA GLY A 29 -1.88 7.54 18.03
C GLY A 29 -1.51 7.46 16.54
N LEU A 30 -2.04 6.48 15.80
CA LEU A 30 -1.90 6.39 14.34
C LEU A 30 -3.27 6.15 13.69
N LEU A 31 -3.64 6.98 12.73
CA LEU A 31 -4.85 6.82 11.93
C LEU A 31 -4.58 5.97 10.69
N GLY A 32 -5.30 4.85 10.55
CA GLY A 32 -5.21 3.96 9.41
C GLY A 32 -6.16 4.30 8.25
N ALA A 33 -5.67 4.12 7.03
CA ALA A 33 -6.43 4.15 5.78
C ALA A 33 -6.24 2.85 4.98
N TYR A 34 -7.29 2.42 4.28
CA TYR A 34 -7.30 1.19 3.50
C TYR A 34 -7.42 1.50 2.01
N CYS A 35 -6.37 1.20 1.25
CA CYS A 35 -6.19 1.64 -0.14
C CYS A 35 -6.36 0.49 -1.12
N LEU A 36 -7.62 0.16 -1.43
CA LEU A 36 -7.97 -0.89 -2.40
C LEU A 36 -8.38 -0.30 -3.75
N SER A 37 -9.49 0.44 -3.78
CA SER A 37 -10.15 0.90 -5.00
C SER A 37 -9.31 1.87 -5.83
N GLU A 38 -9.49 1.78 -7.14
CA GLU A 38 -8.87 2.64 -8.16
C GLU A 38 -9.95 3.28 -9.03
N PRO A 39 -9.66 4.38 -9.76
CA PRO A 39 -10.63 4.99 -10.67
C PRO A 39 -11.25 4.01 -11.67
N ALA A 40 -10.49 2.99 -12.09
CA ALA A 40 -10.93 1.98 -13.04
C ALA A 40 -11.29 0.61 -12.40
N SER A 41 -11.20 0.49 -11.07
CA SER A 41 -11.34 -0.80 -10.37
C SER A 41 -12.02 -0.59 -9.01
N GLY A 42 -13.35 -0.67 -9.02
CA GLY A 42 -14.21 -0.60 -7.84
C GLY A 42 -14.67 -2.00 -7.42
N SER A 43 -15.82 -2.43 -7.96
CA SER A 43 -16.37 -3.77 -7.72
C SER A 43 -15.47 -4.89 -8.24
N ASP A 44 -14.81 -4.67 -9.38
CA ASP A 44 -13.77 -5.57 -9.89
C ASP A 44 -12.40 -5.19 -9.29
N ALA A 45 -12.23 -5.48 -8.01
CA ALA A 45 -11.02 -5.15 -7.28
C ALA A 45 -9.80 -5.97 -7.72
N ALA A 46 -10.00 -7.18 -8.26
CA ALA A 46 -8.92 -8.05 -8.72
C ALA A 46 -8.19 -7.47 -9.95
N SER A 47 -8.87 -6.65 -10.75
CA SER A 47 -8.33 -5.96 -11.93
C SER A 47 -7.59 -4.65 -11.61
N LEU A 48 -7.23 -4.39 -10.35
CA LEU A 48 -6.45 -3.21 -9.97
C LEU A 48 -5.12 -3.13 -10.74
N ARG A 49 -4.66 -1.90 -11.03
CA ARG A 49 -3.50 -1.63 -11.89
C ARG A 49 -2.30 -1.05 -11.14
N THR A 50 -2.45 -0.64 -9.88
CA THR A 50 -1.30 -0.23 -9.04
C THR A 50 -0.26 -1.33 -9.02
N LYS A 51 1.00 -0.97 -9.27
CA LYS A 51 2.14 -1.90 -9.31
C LYS A 51 3.08 -1.62 -8.15
N ALA A 52 3.53 -2.67 -7.50
CA ALA A 52 4.69 -2.65 -6.61
C ALA A 52 5.83 -3.40 -7.29
N VAL A 53 6.96 -2.73 -7.49
CA VAL A 53 8.17 -3.30 -8.11
C VAL A 53 9.31 -3.20 -7.12
N ARG A 54 10.06 -4.30 -6.93
CA ARG A 54 11.21 -4.33 -6.02
C ARG A 54 12.38 -3.57 -6.65
N ASP A 55 12.97 -2.64 -5.91
CA ASP A 55 14.19 -1.93 -6.28
C ASP A 55 15.15 -2.00 -5.09
N GLY A 56 16.19 -2.83 -5.21
CA GLY A 56 17.09 -3.13 -4.09
C GLY A 56 16.36 -3.70 -2.86
N ASP A 57 16.40 -2.96 -1.76
CA ASP A 57 15.81 -3.26 -0.46
C ASP A 57 14.40 -2.68 -0.26
N HIS A 58 13.91 -1.88 -1.20
CA HIS A 58 12.62 -1.19 -1.10
C HIS A 58 11.68 -1.53 -2.26
N TRP A 59 10.47 -0.99 -2.18
CA TRP A 59 9.41 -1.14 -3.17
C TRP A 59 9.10 0.21 -3.81
N VAL A 60 9.13 0.28 -5.14
CA VAL A 60 8.60 1.41 -5.90
C VAL A 60 7.15 1.11 -6.25
N ILE A 61 6.25 1.97 -5.79
CA ILE A 61 4.81 1.82 -6.01
C ILE A 61 4.34 2.87 -7.01
N THR A 62 3.69 2.44 -8.10
CA THR A 62 3.13 3.34 -9.11
C THR A 62 1.67 3.00 -9.38
N GLY A 63 0.79 3.98 -9.22
CA GLY A 63 -0.64 3.85 -9.46
C GLY A 63 -1.44 5.01 -8.88
N THR A 64 -2.76 4.94 -9.03
CA THR A 64 -3.69 5.92 -8.45
C THR A 64 -4.79 5.19 -7.71
N LYS A 65 -4.93 5.50 -6.43
CA LYS A 65 -6.04 5.04 -5.59
C LYS A 65 -7.13 6.10 -5.53
N ALA A 66 -8.36 5.67 -5.36
CA ALA A 66 -9.53 6.55 -5.34
C ALA A 66 -10.47 6.19 -4.20
N TRP A 67 -11.22 7.19 -3.71
CA TRP A 67 -12.25 7.01 -2.68
C TRP A 67 -11.69 6.55 -1.32
N ILE A 68 -10.47 6.98 -1.00
CA ILE A 68 -9.77 6.56 0.21
C ILE A 68 -10.28 7.35 1.41
N THR A 69 -11.04 6.70 2.28
CA THR A 69 -11.39 7.24 3.59
C THR A 69 -10.11 7.52 4.39
N HIS A 70 -10.04 8.71 5.01
CA HIS A 70 -8.83 9.27 5.64
C HIS A 70 -7.68 9.59 4.67
N GLY A 71 -7.94 9.64 3.35
CA GLY A 71 -6.97 10.14 2.38
C GLY A 71 -6.51 11.56 2.74
N GLY A 72 -5.19 11.78 2.79
CA GLY A 72 -4.59 13.06 3.15
C GLY A 72 -4.39 13.31 4.65
N VAL A 73 -4.99 12.51 5.54
CA VAL A 73 -4.88 12.69 7.01
C VAL A 73 -4.49 11.43 7.78
N ALA A 74 -4.40 10.26 7.12
CA ALA A 74 -3.96 9.03 7.76
C ALA A 74 -2.43 8.97 7.87
N ASP A 75 -1.95 8.37 8.95
CA ASP A 75 -0.52 8.14 9.20
C ASP A 75 -0.06 6.80 8.61
N PHE A 76 -0.99 5.83 8.50
CA PHE A 76 -0.70 4.48 8.01
C PHE A 76 -1.64 4.08 6.87
N TYR A 77 -1.06 3.65 5.75
CA TYR A 77 -1.80 3.24 4.56
C TYR A 77 -1.57 1.76 4.24
N THR A 78 -2.64 0.95 4.33
CA THR A 78 -2.62 -0.42 3.80
C THR A 78 -2.89 -0.39 2.29
N GLY A 79 -1.84 -0.46 1.47
CA GLY A 79 -1.91 -0.42 0.01
C GLY A 79 -2.09 -1.78 -0.66
N HIS A 80 -2.93 -1.84 -1.70
CA HIS A 80 -3.11 -3.01 -2.55
C HIS A 80 -2.52 -2.74 -3.94
N GLY A 81 -1.68 -3.65 -4.42
CA GLY A 81 -1.02 -3.54 -5.71
C GLY A 81 -0.66 -4.91 -6.24
N THR A 82 -0.54 -5.00 -7.56
CA THR A 82 0.04 -6.18 -8.21
C THR A 82 1.55 -6.17 -8.00
N HIS A 83 2.10 -7.33 -7.66
CA HIS A 83 3.54 -7.57 -7.65
C HIS A 83 3.82 -8.85 -8.44
N ARG A 84 4.71 -8.78 -9.43
CA ARG A 84 5.19 -10.00 -10.10
C ARG A 84 6.33 -10.59 -9.28
N ARG A 85 6.21 -11.86 -8.87
CA ARG A 85 7.39 -12.64 -8.42
C ARG A 85 8.44 -12.59 -9.54
N GLY A 86 9.63 -12.10 -9.22
CA GLY A 86 10.55 -11.49 -10.19
C GLY A 86 11.08 -12.41 -11.30
N GLY A 87 11.23 -11.82 -12.49
CA GLY A 87 12.45 -11.92 -13.32
C GLY A 87 13.26 -10.62 -13.17
N PRO A 88 14.50 -10.52 -13.67
CA PRO A 88 15.42 -9.43 -13.34
C PRO A 88 14.83 -8.04 -13.66
N ALA A 89 15.07 -7.09 -12.75
CA ALA A 89 14.68 -5.70 -12.90
C ALA A 89 15.30 -5.14 -14.18
N ARG A 90 14.48 -4.90 -15.22
CA ARG A 90 14.89 -4.04 -16.33
C ARG A 90 14.89 -2.62 -15.78
N HIS A 91 16.06 -2.07 -15.49
CA HIS A 91 16.24 -0.64 -15.30
C HIS A 91 15.84 0.08 -16.60
N GLN A 92 14.56 0.39 -16.76
CA GLN A 92 14.14 1.40 -17.73
C GLN A 92 14.51 2.75 -17.12
N ARG A 93 15.66 3.28 -17.55
CA ARG A 93 16.01 4.68 -17.32
C ARG A 93 14.90 5.53 -17.94
N VAL A 94 14.10 6.18 -17.10
CA VAL A 94 13.17 7.21 -17.55
C VAL A 94 14.01 8.34 -18.14
N PRO A 95 13.82 8.74 -19.41
CA PRO A 95 14.53 9.88 -19.97
C PRO A 95 14.10 11.13 -19.20
N ARG A 96 15.07 11.89 -18.67
CA ARG A 96 14.77 13.24 -18.17
C ARG A 96 14.29 14.07 -19.36
N ALA A 97 13.04 14.50 -19.33
CA ALA A 97 12.55 15.55 -20.22
C ALA A 97 13.37 16.82 -19.98
N ARG A 98 13.76 17.49 -21.06
CA ARG A 98 14.41 18.81 -21.05
C ARG A 98 13.41 19.88 -20.67
#